data_AF-A0A3M2GSY7-F1
#
_entry.id   AF-A0A3M2GSY7-F1
#
_cell.length_a   1.000
_cell.length_b   1.000
_cell.length_c   1.000
_cell.angle_alpha   90.00
_cell.angle_beta   90.00
_cell.angle_gamma   90.00
#
_symmetry.space_group_name_H-M   'P 1'
#
loop_
_entity.id
_entity.type
_entity.pdbx_description
1 polymer ?
#
loop_
_entity_poly.entity_id
_entity_poly.type
_entity_poly.pdbx_seq_one_letter_code
_entity_poly.pdbx_strand_id
1 'polypeptide(L)'
;MQKVILFKKRSKHLYYAFILSLNILFVACLVLYPYFRLPLSSSLVSYSLLIIFVVGLLSLSLALFLRRRLFPISTLRDDYWSYTATRRYFWLYALSLTPFGLSFLIYILFAPLSVLILGYLLGLCGLILVRPKEEDLS
;
A
#
# COMPACT_ATOMS: atom_id res chain seq x y z
N MET A 1 -21.79 -13.73 -16.09
CA MET A 1 -20.56 -13.21 -16.72
C MET A 1 -20.43 -11.67 -16.69
N GLN A 2 -21.42 -10.88 -17.10
CA GLN A 2 -21.31 -9.39 -17.10
C GLN A 2 -20.95 -8.78 -15.72
N LYS A 3 -21.53 -9.29 -14.63
CA LYS A 3 -21.23 -8.81 -13.26
C LYS A 3 -19.75 -8.98 -12.86
N VAL A 4 -19.10 -10.07 -13.32
CA VAL A 4 -17.67 -10.34 -13.08
C VAL A 4 -16.79 -9.36 -13.85
N ILE A 5 -17.13 -9.07 -15.10
CA ILE A 5 -16.41 -8.09 -15.94
C ILE A 5 -16.50 -6.68 -15.33
N LEU A 6 -17.70 -6.27 -14.90
CA LEU A 6 -17.91 -4.99 -14.23
C LEU A 6 -17.10 -4.89 -12.92
N PHE A 7 -17.09 -5.96 -12.12
CA PHE A 7 -16.29 -6.02 -10.90
C PHE A 7 -14.78 -5.92 -11.20
N LYS A 8 -14.27 -6.65 -12.21
CA LYS A 8 -12.86 -6.55 -12.63
C LYS A 8 -12.46 -5.12 -13.00
N LYS A 9 -13.35 -4.36 -13.65
CA LYS A 9 -13.12 -2.95 -13.95
C LYS A 9 -13.04 -2.11 -12.66
N ARG A 10 -13.97 -2.33 -11.73
CA ARG A 10 -14.01 -1.63 -10.43
C ARG A 10 -12.81 -1.95 -9.54
N SER A 11 -12.36 -3.21 -9.48
CA SER A 11 -11.18 -3.58 -8.69
C SER A 11 -9.90 -2.96 -9.25
N LYS A 12 -9.77 -2.87 -10.58
CA LYS A 12 -8.69 -2.10 -11.22
C LYS A 12 -8.75 -0.61 -10.89
N HIS A 13 -9.94 0.01 -10.91
CA HIS A 13 -10.09 1.41 -10.50
C HIS A 13 -9.69 1.63 -9.03
N LEU A 14 -10.05 0.72 -8.13
CA LEU A 14 -9.62 0.78 -6.73
C LEU A 14 -8.10 0.70 -6.61
N TYR A 15 -7.46 -0.24 -7.30
CA TYR A 15 -6.01 -0.37 -7.33
C TYR A 15 -5.33 0.91 -7.82
N TYR A 16 -5.79 1.49 -8.93
CA TYR A 16 -5.26 2.75 -9.44
C TYR A 16 -5.52 3.93 -8.50
N ALA A 17 -6.65 3.96 -7.78
CA ALA A 17 -6.91 5.00 -6.80
C ALA A 17 -5.88 4.98 -5.65
N PHE A 18 -5.48 3.79 -5.18
CA PHE A 18 -4.43 3.63 -4.17
C PHE A 18 -3.03 4.02 -4.69
N ILE A 19 -2.72 3.70 -5.94
CA ILE A 19 -1.47 4.17 -6.56
C ILE A 19 -1.47 5.69 -6.68
N LEU A 20 -2.57 6.26 -7.16
CA LEU A 20 -2.69 7.70 -7.37
C LEU A 20 -2.61 8.45 -6.05
N SER A 21 -3.28 7.97 -4.99
CA SER A 21 -3.20 8.59 -3.66
C SER A 21 -1.78 8.54 -3.10
N LEU A 22 -1.08 7.40 -3.23
CA LEU A 22 0.32 7.26 -2.84
C LEU A 22 1.22 8.28 -3.56
N ASN A 23 1.06 8.41 -4.89
CA ASN A 23 1.86 9.34 -5.70
C ASN A 23 1.56 10.81 -5.37
N ILE A 24 0.29 11.18 -5.24
CA ILE A 24 -0.10 12.56 -4.90
C ILE A 24 0.46 12.94 -3.53
N LEU A 25 0.33 12.07 -2.53
CA LEU A 25 0.85 12.35 -1.19
C LEU A 25 2.38 12.46 -1.19
N PHE A 26 3.07 11.58 -1.93
CA PHE A 26 4.52 11.65 -2.05
C PHE A 26 4.98 12.95 -2.74
N VAL A 27 4.37 13.34 -3.85
CA VAL A 27 4.68 14.59 -4.56
C VAL A 27 4.38 15.80 -3.68
N ALA A 28 3.24 15.82 -2.97
CA ALA A 28 2.92 16.89 -2.03
C ALA A 28 3.99 17.04 -0.95
N CYS A 29 4.51 15.93 -0.42
CA CYS A 29 5.62 15.96 0.54
C CYS A 29 6.89 16.57 -0.06
N LEU A 30 7.24 16.21 -1.30
CA LEU A 30 8.43 16.75 -1.98
C LEU A 30 8.35 18.27 -2.16
N VAL A 31 7.17 18.80 -2.52
CA VAL A 31 6.96 20.24 -2.64
C VAL A 31 7.10 20.95 -1.28
N LEU A 32 6.71 20.28 -0.20
CA LEU A 32 6.82 20.82 1.17
C LEU A 32 8.24 20.70 1.76
N TYR A 33 9.08 19.82 1.24
CA TYR A 33 10.44 19.57 1.75
C TYR A 33 11.29 20.81 2.03
N PRO A 34 11.42 21.79 1.11
CA PRO A 34 12.25 22.97 1.36
C PRO A 34 11.81 23.80 2.57
N TYR A 35 10.55 23.70 3.00
CA TYR A 35 10.00 24.49 4.10
C TYR A 35 10.21 23.86 5.49
N PHE A 36 10.49 22.56 5.59
CA PHE A 36 10.50 21.81 6.86
C PHE A 36 11.85 21.13 7.19
N ARG A 37 12.97 21.64 6.65
CA ARG A 37 14.28 21.00 6.78
C ARG A 37 14.85 21.11 8.20
N LEU A 38 14.62 20.08 9.02
CA LEU A 38 15.22 19.95 10.35
C LEU A 38 16.56 19.20 10.27
N PRO A 39 17.63 19.68 10.94
CA PRO A 39 18.89 18.95 11.02
C PRO A 39 18.74 17.76 11.98
N LEU A 40 18.62 16.56 11.41
CA LEU A 40 18.60 15.31 12.17
C LEU A 40 20.01 14.73 12.30
N SER A 41 20.27 14.05 13.42
CA SER A 41 21.47 13.24 13.55
C SER A 41 21.43 12.06 12.58
N SER A 42 22.59 11.69 12.02
CA SER A 42 22.68 10.58 11.08
C SER A 42 22.22 9.25 11.70
N SER A 43 22.38 9.06 13.01
CA SER A 43 21.94 7.85 13.70
C SER A 43 20.41 7.72 13.71
N LEU A 44 19.68 8.81 14.00
CA LEU A 44 18.21 8.82 13.97
C LEU A 44 17.66 8.49 12.59
N VAL A 45 18.27 9.03 11.53
CA VAL A 45 17.90 8.72 10.14
C VAL A 45 18.11 7.24 9.85
N SER A 46 19.27 6.67 10.23
CA SER A 46 19.57 5.25 10.03
C SER A 46 18.61 4.33 10.78
N TYR A 47 18.30 4.63 12.05
CA TYR A 47 17.32 3.85 12.81
C TYR A 47 15.92 3.94 12.20
N SER A 48 15.52 5.13 11.75
CA SER A 48 14.22 5.31 11.08
C SER A 48 14.15 4.50 9.77
N LEU A 49 15.21 4.50 8.97
CA LEU A 49 15.30 3.69 7.75
C LEU A 49 15.18 2.20 8.06
N LEU A 50 15.90 1.72 9.09
CA LEU A 50 15.86 0.32 9.51
C LEU A 50 14.45 -0.08 9.97
N ILE A 51 13.79 0.76 10.77
CA ILE A 51 12.42 0.53 11.22
C ILE A 51 11.47 0.43 10.02
N ILE A 52 11.52 1.39 9.09
CA ILE A 52 10.67 1.36 7.88
C ILE A 52 10.94 0.13 7.03
N PHE A 53 12.20 -0.29 6.89
CA PHE A 53 12.56 -1.48 6.16
C PHE A 53 11.97 -2.75 6.79
N VAL A 54 12.12 -2.92 8.11
CA VAL A 54 11.57 -4.07 8.84
C VAL A 54 10.04 -4.08 8.77
N VAL A 55 9.38 -2.94 8.96
CA VAL A 55 7.93 -2.81 8.82
C VAL A 55 7.48 -3.14 7.40
N GLY A 56 8.24 -2.70 6.39
CA GLY A 56 8.02 -3.08 5.00
C GLY A 56 8.07 -4.58 4.79
N LEU A 57 9.13 -5.25 5.25
CA LEU A 57 9.27 -6.70 5.14
C LEU A 57 8.11 -7.46 5.82
N LEU A 58 7.75 -7.06 7.05
CA LEU A 58 6.66 -7.70 7.80
C LEU A 58 5.30 -7.48 7.13
N SER A 59 4.99 -6.24 6.74
CA SER A 59 3.71 -5.90 6.11
C SER A 59 3.55 -6.56 4.74
N LEU A 60 4.59 -6.56 3.91
CA LEU A 60 4.59 -7.24 2.60
C LEU A 60 4.43 -8.75 2.75
N SER A 61 5.17 -9.37 3.66
CA SER A 61 5.07 -10.81 3.91
C SER A 61 3.68 -11.18 4.39
N LEU A 62 3.11 -10.40 5.31
CA LEU A 62 1.75 -10.60 5.81
C LEU A 62 0.70 -10.40 4.72
N ALA A 63 0.85 -9.37 3.88
CA ALA A 63 -0.06 -9.10 2.76
C ALA A 63 -0.06 -10.25 1.74
N LEU A 64 1.11 -10.79 1.40
CA LEU A 64 1.23 -11.94 0.50
C LEU A 64 0.62 -13.21 1.11
N PHE A 65 0.87 -13.45 2.41
CA PHE A 65 0.29 -14.58 3.13
C PHE A 65 -1.25 -14.49 3.16
N LEU A 66 -1.80 -13.33 3.52
CA LEU A 66 -3.23 -13.09 3.55
C LEU A 66 -3.86 -13.19 2.15
N ARG A 67 -3.18 -12.71 1.11
CA ARG A 67 -3.65 -12.84 -0.28
C ARG A 67 -3.88 -14.31 -0.64
N ARG A 68 -2.93 -15.20 -0.32
CA ARG A 68 -3.04 -16.64 -0.59
C ARG A 68 -4.18 -17.31 0.19
N ARG A 69 -4.49 -16.82 1.38
CA ARG A 69 -5.54 -17.39 2.24
C ARG A 69 -6.94 -16.88 1.92
N LEU A 70 -7.05 -15.63 1.45
CA LEU A 70 -8.31 -14.93 1.23
C LEU A 70 -8.85 -15.07 -0.20
N PHE A 71 -8.06 -15.59 -1.14
CA PHE A 71 -8.45 -15.79 -2.54
C PHE A 71 -8.11 -17.23 -2.97
N PRO A 72 -8.85 -17.82 -3.93
CA PRO A 72 -9.96 -17.22 -4.68
C PRO A 72 -11.27 -17.14 -3.89
N ILE A 73 -12.17 -16.23 -4.30
CA ILE A 73 -13.51 -16.08 -3.71
C ILE A 73 -14.52 -16.79 -4.61
N SER A 74 -15.33 -17.67 -4.01
CA SER A 74 -16.39 -18.39 -4.72
C SER A 74 -17.59 -17.48 -4.97
N THR A 75 -17.84 -17.21 -6.25
CA THR A 75 -18.97 -16.38 -6.72
C THR A 75 -20.32 -17.08 -6.64
N LEU A 76 -20.33 -18.41 -6.51
CA LEU A 76 -21.55 -19.24 -6.43
C LEU A 76 -22.05 -19.46 -5.01
N ARG A 77 -21.19 -19.30 -3.99
CA ARG A 77 -21.54 -19.55 -2.57
C ARG A 77 -21.82 -18.29 -1.76
N ASP A 78 -21.33 -17.13 -2.20
CA ASP A 78 -21.46 -15.86 -1.47
C ASP A 78 -22.28 -14.87 -2.30
N ASP A 79 -23.52 -14.59 -1.89
CA ASP A 79 -24.40 -13.62 -2.56
C ASP A 79 -23.81 -12.20 -2.56
N TYR A 80 -22.92 -11.89 -1.60
CA TYR A 80 -22.22 -10.61 -1.47
C TYR A 80 -20.75 -10.67 -1.88
N TRP A 81 -20.36 -11.66 -2.71
CA TRP A 81 -18.97 -11.90 -3.14
C TRP A 81 -18.22 -10.63 -3.59
N SER A 82 -18.91 -9.72 -4.29
CA SER A 82 -18.31 -8.48 -4.80
C SER A 82 -17.93 -7.50 -3.68
N TYR A 83 -18.74 -7.40 -2.63
CA TYR A 83 -18.45 -6.58 -1.45
C TYR A 83 -17.30 -7.22 -0.65
N THR A 84 -17.38 -8.54 -0.41
CA THR A 84 -16.35 -9.31 0.29
C THR A 84 -14.98 -9.18 -0.39
N ALA A 85 -14.93 -9.29 -1.71
CA ALA A 85 -13.70 -9.14 -2.49
C ALA A 85 -13.14 -7.71 -2.41
N THR A 86 -13.99 -6.70 -2.59
CA THR A 86 -13.57 -5.28 -2.51
C THR A 86 -12.98 -4.97 -1.13
N ARG A 87 -13.65 -5.41 -0.06
CA ARG A 87 -13.18 -5.23 1.32
C ARG A 87 -11.82 -5.92 1.53
N ARG A 88 -11.64 -7.16 1.06
CA ARG A 88 -10.36 -7.89 1.17
C ARG A 88 -9.23 -7.17 0.44
N TYR A 89 -9.46 -6.71 -0.79
CA TYR A 89 -8.46 -5.92 -1.53
C TYR A 89 -8.13 -4.60 -0.84
N PHE A 90 -9.13 -3.87 -0.35
CA PHE A 90 -8.92 -2.62 0.37
C PHE A 90 -7.95 -2.81 1.54
N TRP A 91 -8.19 -3.82 2.39
CA TRP A 91 -7.32 -4.10 3.53
C TRP A 91 -5.92 -4.56 3.12
N LEU A 92 -5.81 -5.34 2.03
CA LEU A 92 -4.50 -5.73 1.50
C LEU A 92 -3.70 -4.53 0.96
N TYR A 93 -4.35 -3.59 0.28
CA TYR A 93 -3.72 -2.37 -0.19
C TYR A 93 -3.32 -1.46 0.97
N ALA A 94 -4.21 -1.29 1.96
CA ALA A 94 -3.91 -0.52 3.18
C ALA A 94 -2.70 -1.13 3.93
N LEU A 95 -2.68 -2.46 4.11
CA LEU A 95 -1.56 -3.15 4.72
C LEU A 95 -0.26 -2.96 3.93
N SER A 96 -0.32 -3.03 2.60
CA SER A 96 0.83 -2.78 1.72
C SER A 96 1.35 -1.34 1.80
N LEU A 97 0.49 -0.37 2.14
CA LEU A 97 0.85 1.04 2.31
C LEU A 97 1.34 1.40 3.71
N THR A 98 1.27 0.50 4.68
CA THR A 98 1.80 0.71 6.05
C THR A 98 3.21 1.29 6.10
N PRO A 99 4.22 0.79 5.34
CA PRO A 99 5.56 1.37 5.36
C PRO A 99 5.58 2.82 4.87
N PHE A 100 4.77 3.17 3.87
CA PHE A 100 4.63 4.55 3.43
C PHE A 100 3.96 5.41 4.50
N GLY A 101 2.84 4.96 5.07
CA GLY A 101 2.13 5.70 6.12
C GLY A 101 3.01 6.02 7.34
N LEU A 102 3.83 5.05 7.77
CA LEU A 102 4.77 5.26 8.88
C LEU A 102 5.90 6.22 8.46
N SER A 103 6.46 6.06 7.27
CA SER A 103 7.49 6.99 6.76
C SER A 103 6.96 8.42 6.59
N PHE A 104 5.69 8.58 6.23
CA PHE A 104 5.01 9.86 6.08
C PHE A 104 4.84 10.55 7.43
N LEU A 105 4.48 9.81 8.49
CA LEU A 105 4.42 10.36 9.84
C LEU A 105 5.79 10.84 10.32
N ILE A 106 6.84 10.03 10.12
CA ILE A 106 8.22 10.44 10.46
C ILE A 106 8.62 11.68 9.65
N TYR A 107 8.23 11.73 8.37
CA TYR A 107 8.48 12.87 7.49
C TYR A 107 7.79 14.16 7.97
N ILE A 108 6.55 14.10 8.41
CA ILE A 108 5.86 15.29 8.94
C ILE A 108 6.59 15.85 10.17
N LEU A 109 7.08 14.97 11.05
CA LEU A 109 7.70 15.39 12.31
C LEU A 109 9.13 15.90 12.14
N PHE A 110 9.90 15.28 11.23
CA PHE A 110 11.34 15.47 11.18
C PHE A 110 11.90 15.75 9.78
N ALA A 111 11.06 15.65 8.74
CA ALA A 111 11.40 15.79 7.33
C ALA A 111 12.59 14.96 6.77
N PRO A 112 12.87 13.71 7.20
CA PRO A 112 13.90 12.90 6.56
C PRO A 112 13.40 12.37 5.20
N LEU A 113 13.82 13.02 4.12
CA LEU A 113 13.43 12.68 2.76
C LEU A 113 13.83 11.26 2.35
N SER A 114 14.98 10.75 2.83
CA SER A 114 15.42 9.37 2.60
C SER A 114 14.44 8.34 3.16
N VAL A 115 13.89 8.60 4.36
CA VAL A 115 12.91 7.72 5.02
C VAL A 115 11.61 7.69 4.23
N LEU A 116 11.15 8.86 3.77
CA LEU A 116 9.97 8.99 2.93
C LEU A 116 10.11 8.22 1.60
N ILE A 117 11.25 8.36 0.92
CA ILE A 117 11.54 7.64 -0.34
C ILE A 117 11.47 6.13 -0.10
N LEU A 118 12.10 5.63 0.96
CA LEU A 118 12.11 4.20 1.26
C LEU A 118 10.69 3.67 1.50
N GLY A 119 9.89 4.36 2.31
CA GLY A 119 8.51 3.98 2.56
C GLY A 119 7.65 4.00 1.31
N TYR A 120 7.85 4.99 0.43
CA TYR A 120 7.18 5.08 -0.87
C TYR A 120 7.51 3.89 -1.78
N LEU A 121 8.79 3.55 -1.92
CA LEU A 121 9.22 2.41 -2.74
C LEU A 121 8.67 1.09 -2.22
N LEU A 122 8.73 0.86 -0.90
CA LEU A 122 8.17 -0.35 -0.28
C LEU A 122 6.64 -0.42 -0.46
N GLY A 123 5.94 0.71 -0.31
CA GLY A 123 4.50 0.81 -0.54
C GLY A 123 4.11 0.50 -1.99
N LEU A 124 4.84 1.07 -2.96
CA LEU A 124 4.65 0.77 -4.38
C LEU A 124 4.87 -0.71 -4.69
N CYS A 125 5.98 -1.29 -4.19
CA CYS A 125 6.27 -2.70 -4.36
C CYS A 125 5.13 -3.58 -3.82
N GLY A 126 4.60 -3.25 -2.64
CA GLY A 126 3.46 -3.97 -2.06
C GLY A 126 2.20 -3.90 -2.91
N LEU A 127 1.85 -2.71 -3.40
CA LEU A 127 0.71 -2.56 -4.30
C LEU A 127 0.90 -3.39 -5.58
N ILE A 128 2.08 -3.36 -6.20
CA ILE A 128 2.38 -4.16 -7.40
C ILE A 128 2.21 -5.66 -7.14
N LEU A 129 2.74 -6.15 -6.01
CA LEU A 129 2.66 -7.56 -5.64
C LEU A 129 1.23 -8.02 -5.32
N VAL A 130 0.38 -7.14 -4.81
CA VAL A 130 -1.02 -7.45 -4.46
C VAL A 130 -2.01 -7.03 -5.56
N ARG A 131 -1.52 -6.71 -6.76
CA ARG A 131 -2.36 -6.35 -7.93
C ARG A 131 -3.45 -7.39 -8.18
N PRO A 132 -4.71 -6.97 -8.44
CA PRO A 132 -5.82 -7.90 -8.65
C PRO A 132 -5.59 -8.73 -9.91
N LYS A 133 -5.80 -10.05 -9.81
CA LYS A 133 -5.66 -11.02 -10.89
C LYS A 133 -7.02 -11.62 -11.28
N GLU A 134 -7.10 -12.20 -12.46
CA GLU A 134 -8.35 -12.81 -12.95
C GLU A 134 -8.71 -14.09 -12.19
N GLU A 135 -7.68 -14.82 -11.74
CA GLU A 135 -7.78 -16.06 -10.95
C GLU A 135 -8.32 -15.84 -9.54
N ASP A 136 -8.41 -14.59 -9.07
CA ASP A 136 -8.85 -14.26 -7.71
C ASP A 136 -10.38 -14.51 -7.52
N LEU A 137 -11.14 -14.74 -8.60
CA LEU A 137 -12.56 -15.09 -8.58
C LEU A 137 -12.79 -16.46 -9.23
N SER A 138 -13.51 -17.33 -8.52
CA SER A 138 -13.89 -18.68 -8.97
C SER A 138 -15.40 -18.88 -9.00
#